data_AF-A0A7W9SKM1-F1
#
_entry.id   AF-A0A7W9SKM1-F1
#
_cell.length_a   1.000
_cell.length_b   1.000
_cell.length_c   1.000
_cell.angle_alpha   90.00
_cell.angle_beta   90.00
_cell.angle_gamma   90.00
#
_symmetry.space_group_name_H-M   'P 1'
#
loop_
_entity.id
_entity.type
_entity.pdbx_description
1 polymer ?
#
loop_
_entity_poly.entity_id
_entity_poly.type
_entity_poly.pdbx_seq_one_letter_code
_entity_poly.pdbx_strand_id
1 'polypeptide(L)'
;MVTLAEAPADFVDHLPQIPESELTILWHCDYYDGPRSGVMHYQSKPYWFTIRERADIFEHYTDDEGQKWIAWHQHFLLVELTAAQFDELQWRNELFRRLVGTYWDYDVEGRRAGGQFHPSSSQQKFYSLIKYMKSVDLSQNQVIGWFEWVSHAEAEHE
;
A
#
# COMPACT_ATOMS: atom_id res chain seq x y z
N MET A 1 -4.98 2.89 23.16
CA MET A 1 -4.44 2.18 21.99
C MET A 1 -5.61 2.02 21.03
N VAL A 2 -5.50 2.50 19.81
CA VAL A 2 -6.58 2.43 18.81
C VAL A 2 -6.31 1.21 17.93
N THR A 3 -7.29 0.32 17.77
CA THR A 3 -7.18 -0.83 16.85
C THR A 3 -7.67 -0.46 15.45
N LEU A 4 -7.32 -1.25 14.44
CA LEU A 4 -7.78 -1.01 13.07
C LEU A 4 -9.32 -0.99 12.95
N ALA A 5 -10.01 -1.87 13.70
CA ALA A 5 -11.47 -1.90 13.73
C ALA A 5 -12.09 -0.68 14.40
N GLU A 6 -11.39 -0.07 15.37
CA GLU A 6 -11.84 1.08 16.15
C GLU A 6 -11.32 2.41 15.62
N ALA A 7 -10.47 2.40 14.58
CA ALA A 7 -9.88 3.60 14.01
C ALA A 7 -10.99 4.57 13.59
N PRO A 8 -11.01 5.80 14.14
CA PRO A 8 -12.11 6.72 13.88
C PRO A 8 -12.07 7.23 12.43
N ALA A 9 -13.15 7.86 11.98
CA ALA A 9 -13.21 8.43 10.63
C ALA A 9 -12.29 9.66 10.50
N ASP A 10 -12.21 10.48 11.55
CA ASP A 10 -11.37 11.65 11.74
C ASP A 10 -9.98 11.30 12.31
N PHE A 11 -9.42 10.14 11.95
CA PHE A 11 -8.17 9.64 12.51
C PHE A 11 -6.99 10.60 12.38
N VAL A 12 -7.01 11.51 11.40
CA VAL A 12 -5.98 12.55 11.20
C VAL A 12 -5.80 13.46 12.43
N ASP A 13 -6.87 13.68 13.19
CA ASP A 13 -6.86 14.53 14.40
C ASP A 13 -6.42 13.76 15.66
N HIS A 14 -6.40 12.41 15.61
CA HIS A 14 -6.21 11.55 16.78
C HIS A 14 -4.95 10.69 16.73
N LEU A 15 -4.39 10.49 15.54
CA LEU A 15 -3.22 9.64 15.29
C LEU A 15 -2.05 10.49 14.79
N PRO A 16 -0.80 10.13 15.15
CA PRO A 16 0.36 10.85 14.66
C PRO A 16 0.52 10.63 13.14
N GLN A 17 0.81 11.72 12.42
CA GLN A 17 1.27 11.64 11.04
C GLN A 17 2.73 11.18 11.03
N ILE A 18 3.03 10.20 10.19
CA ILE A 18 4.36 9.65 9.95
C ILE A 18 4.86 10.24 8.63
N PRO A 19 6.02 10.91 8.61
CA PRO A 19 6.59 11.43 7.36
C PRO A 19 6.86 10.31 6.36
N GLU A 20 6.49 10.52 5.10
CA GLU A 20 6.73 9.54 4.03
C GLU A 20 8.22 9.17 3.91
N SER A 21 9.13 10.11 4.17
CA SER A 21 10.57 9.90 4.16
C SER A 21 11.10 8.90 5.20
N GLU A 22 10.30 8.56 6.22
CA GLU A 22 10.61 7.52 7.21
C GLU A 22 10.07 6.14 6.82
N LEU A 23 9.33 6.06 5.70
CA LEU A 23 8.66 4.86 5.25
C LEU A 23 9.37 4.23 4.06
N THR A 24 9.31 2.90 3.97
CA THR A 24 9.78 2.18 2.78
C THR A 24 8.81 1.06 2.46
N ILE A 25 8.05 1.19 1.37
CA ILE A 25 7.19 0.10 0.91
C ILE A 25 8.05 -1.09 0.53
N LEU A 26 7.65 -2.30 0.94
CA LEU A 26 8.27 -3.55 0.51
C LEU A 26 7.51 -4.14 -0.68
N TRP A 27 6.19 -4.20 -0.56
CA TRP A 27 5.29 -4.71 -1.59
C TRP A 27 3.85 -4.32 -1.30
N HIS A 28 3.00 -4.33 -2.32
CA HIS A 28 1.55 -4.14 -2.21
C HIS A 28 0.78 -5.33 -2.79
N CYS A 29 -0.49 -5.48 -2.42
CA CYS A 29 -1.31 -6.61 -2.88
C CYS A 29 -2.72 -6.23 -3.35
N ASP A 30 -3.06 -4.94 -3.34
CA ASP A 30 -4.29 -4.41 -3.91
C ASP A 30 -3.96 -3.14 -4.72
N TYR A 31 -4.51 -3.06 -5.92
CA TYR A 31 -4.15 -2.06 -6.92
C TYR A 31 -5.38 -1.67 -7.76
N TYR A 32 -5.73 -0.38 -7.70
CA TYR A 32 -6.72 0.22 -8.60
C TYR A 32 -6.05 1.40 -9.32
N ASP A 33 -5.91 2.54 -8.64
CA ASP A 33 -5.20 3.75 -9.09
C ASP A 33 -3.90 4.00 -8.32
N GLY A 34 -3.34 2.94 -7.73
CA GLY A 34 -2.20 3.01 -6.82
C GLY A 34 -2.25 1.91 -5.75
N PRO A 35 -1.20 1.79 -4.91
CA PRO A 35 -1.16 0.84 -3.80
C PRO A 35 -2.27 1.14 -2.80
N ARG A 36 -3.14 0.16 -2.51
CA ARG A 36 -4.21 0.32 -1.50
C ARG A 36 -3.87 -0.31 -0.17
N SER A 37 -3.09 -1.37 -0.20
CA SER A 37 -2.58 -2.02 1.00
C SER A 37 -1.36 -2.87 0.70
N GLY A 38 -0.55 -3.11 1.72
CA GLY A 38 0.66 -3.89 1.60
C GLY A 38 1.50 -3.86 2.85
N VAL A 39 2.77 -4.24 2.70
CA VAL A 39 3.75 -4.20 3.79
C VAL A 39 4.79 -3.13 3.50
N MET A 40 5.14 -2.39 4.54
CA MET A 40 6.22 -1.40 4.54
C MET A 40 7.09 -1.53 5.78
N HIS A 41 8.26 -0.92 5.74
CA HIS A 41 9.12 -0.69 6.88
C HIS A 41 8.92 0.69 7.47
N TYR A 42 8.89 0.74 8.80
CA TYR A 42 8.99 1.93 9.62
C TYR A 42 9.85 1.58 10.85
N GLN A 43 10.85 2.42 11.18
CA GLN A 43 11.76 2.16 12.32
C GLN A 43 12.33 0.72 12.37
N SER A 44 12.75 0.21 11.21
CA SER A 44 13.32 -1.15 11.05
C SER A 44 12.38 -2.32 11.38
N LYS A 45 11.06 -2.11 11.42
CA LYS A 45 10.05 -3.16 11.61
C LYS A 45 9.03 -3.17 10.46
N PRO A 46 8.46 -4.35 10.13
CA PRO A 46 7.39 -4.45 9.15
C PRO A 46 6.03 -4.04 9.75
N TYR A 47 5.29 -3.27 8.98
CA TYR A 47 3.93 -2.82 9.27
C TYR A 47 3.04 -3.06 8.07
N TRP A 48 1.75 -3.24 8.31
CA TRP A 48 0.74 -3.23 7.27
C TRP A 48 0.25 -1.81 7.04
N PHE A 49 0.25 -1.36 5.78
CA PHE A 49 -0.45 -0.13 5.42
C PHE A 49 -1.77 -0.47 4.74
N THR A 50 -2.79 0.36 4.98
CA THR A 50 -4.07 0.27 4.27
C THR A 50 -4.67 1.65 4.08
N ILE A 51 -5.24 1.88 2.89
CA ILE A 51 -5.96 3.12 2.61
C ILE A 51 -7.17 3.21 3.53
N ARG A 52 -7.39 4.39 4.12
CA ARG A 52 -8.56 4.67 4.95
C ARG A 52 -9.49 5.65 4.27
N GLU A 53 -8.91 6.71 3.73
CA GLU A 53 -9.61 7.73 2.98
C GLU A 53 -8.82 8.00 1.71
N ARG A 54 -9.53 7.97 0.57
CA ARG A 54 -9.04 8.59 -0.65
C ARG A 54 -9.48 10.04 -0.54
N ALA A 55 -8.56 10.99 -0.50
CA ALA A 55 -8.98 12.38 -0.46
C ALA A 55 -9.69 12.71 -1.78
N ASP A 56 -10.85 13.33 -1.67
CA ASP A 56 -11.49 14.08 -2.77
C ASP A 56 -10.80 15.45 -2.97
N ILE A 57 -9.60 15.63 -2.40
CA ILE A 57 -8.81 16.84 -2.50
C ILE A 57 -7.96 16.72 -3.76
N PHE A 58 -8.37 17.48 -4.77
CA PHE A 58 -7.64 17.65 -6.01
C PHE A 58 -6.90 18.99 -5.92
N GLU A 59 -5.57 18.95 -5.90
CA GLU A 59 -4.78 20.14 -6.08
C GLU A 59 -4.43 20.30 -7.56
N HIS A 60 -4.97 21.36 -8.17
CA HIS A 60 -4.57 21.75 -9.50
C HIS A 60 -3.37 22.69 -9.39
N TYR A 61 -2.29 22.36 -10.09
CA TYR A 61 -1.14 23.24 -10.20
C TYR A 61 -0.61 23.24 -11.62
N THR A 62 0.11 24.31 -11.96
CA THR A 62 0.84 24.43 -13.23
C THR A 62 2.32 24.41 -12.88
N ASP A 63 3.09 23.57 -13.56
CA ASP A 63 4.55 23.58 -13.38
C ASP A 63 5.23 24.75 -14.12
N ASP A 64 6.54 24.84 -14.00
CA ASP A 64 7.35 25.90 -14.62
C ASP A 64 7.32 25.86 -16.15
N GLU A 65 6.91 24.75 -16.77
CA GLU A 65 6.78 24.56 -18.22
C GLU A 65 5.36 24.92 -18.73
N GLY A 66 4.44 25.27 -17.83
CA GLY A 66 3.06 25.59 -18.17
C GLY A 66 2.15 24.36 -18.26
N GLN A 67 2.64 23.18 -17.90
CA GLN A 67 1.86 21.95 -17.90
C GLN A 67 0.96 21.89 -16.66
N LYS A 68 -0.30 21.52 -16.86
CA LYS A 68 -1.28 21.43 -15.78
C LYS A 68 -1.28 20.03 -15.18
N TRP A 69 -1.29 19.97 -13.87
CA TRP A 69 -1.26 18.74 -13.09
C TRP A 69 -2.42 18.71 -12.11
N ILE A 70 -2.82 17.49 -11.76
CA ILE A 70 -3.75 17.16 -10.70
C ILE A 70 -2.99 16.29 -9.70
N ALA A 71 -2.96 16.71 -8.43
CA ALA A 71 -2.47 15.90 -7.33
C ALA A 71 -3.65 15.30 -6.54
N TRP A 72 -3.52 14.01 -6.21
CA TRP A 72 -4.43 13.26 -5.35
C TRP A 72 -3.74 12.88 -4.06
N HIS A 73 -4.37 13.26 -2.97
CA HIS A 73 -3.89 12.95 -1.62
C HIS A 73 -4.58 11.68 -1.13
N GLN A 74 -3.82 10.74 -0.59
CA GLN A 74 -4.36 9.50 -0.04
C GLN A 74 -3.85 9.32 1.37
N HIS A 75 -4.76 9.07 2.30
CA HIS A 75 -4.41 8.81 3.69
C HIS A 75 -4.45 7.31 4.00
N PHE A 76 -3.34 6.84 4.56
CA PHE A 76 -3.13 5.45 4.91
C PHE A 76 -2.95 5.31 6.41
N LEU A 77 -3.51 4.24 6.98
CA LEU A 77 -3.21 3.83 8.34
C LEU A 77 -2.03 2.87 8.34
N LEU A 78 -1.16 3.01 9.35
CA LEU A 78 -0.05 2.11 9.60
C LEU A 78 -0.37 1.21 10.80
N VAL A 79 -0.41 -0.10 10.55
CA VAL A 79 -0.92 -1.11 11.47
C VAL A 79 0.22 -2.04 11.88
N GLU A 80 0.45 -2.20 13.18
CA GLU A 80 1.47 -3.09 13.71
C GLU A 80 1.17 -4.54 13.36
N LEU A 81 2.17 -5.30 12.92
CA LEU A 81 2.05 -6.73 12.65
C LEU A 81 2.65 -7.54 13.79
N THR A 82 1.96 -8.61 14.19
CA THR A 82 2.63 -9.68 14.94
C THR A 82 3.59 -10.43 14.03
N ALA A 83 4.60 -11.09 14.60
CA ALA A 83 5.53 -11.91 13.83
C ALA A 83 4.80 -12.97 12.98
N ALA A 84 3.80 -13.65 13.55
CA ALA A 84 3.03 -14.67 12.83
C ALA A 84 2.24 -14.10 11.65
N GLN A 85 1.63 -12.90 11.79
CA GLN A 85 0.93 -12.24 10.69
C GLN A 85 1.92 -11.81 9.59
N PHE A 86 3.08 -11.27 9.96
CA PHE A 86 4.10 -10.91 8.99
C PHE A 86 4.63 -12.14 8.23
N ASP A 87 4.94 -13.24 8.93
CA ASP A 87 5.39 -14.48 8.31
C ASP A 87 4.36 -15.03 7.31
N GLU A 88 3.07 -14.99 7.67
CA GLU A 88 2.00 -15.42 6.78
C GLU A 88 1.86 -14.52 5.55
N LEU A 89 1.92 -13.21 5.73
CA LEU A 89 1.90 -12.23 4.64
C LEU A 89 3.12 -12.37 3.73
N GLN A 90 4.30 -12.57 4.29
CA GLN A 90 5.54 -12.77 3.58
C GLN A 90 5.52 -14.06 2.76
N TRP A 91 5.02 -15.17 3.34
CA TRP A 91 4.83 -16.42 2.61
C TRP A 91 3.87 -16.26 1.43
N ARG A 92 2.77 -15.52 1.59
CA ARG A 92 1.84 -15.21 0.49
C ARG A 92 2.52 -14.40 -0.61
N ASN A 93 3.31 -13.40 -0.26
CA ASN A 93 4.06 -12.62 -1.24
C ASN A 93 5.12 -13.47 -1.96
N GLU A 94 5.81 -14.38 -1.27
CA GLU A 94 6.73 -15.33 -1.91
C GLU A 94 6.02 -16.27 -2.87
N LEU A 95 4.82 -16.73 -2.53
CA LEU A 95 3.98 -17.52 -3.42
C LEU A 95 3.57 -16.70 -4.65
N PHE A 96 3.23 -15.43 -4.47
CA PHE A 96 2.94 -14.49 -5.56
C PHE A 96 4.14 -14.30 -6.47
N ARG A 97 5.33 -14.03 -5.92
CA ARG A 97 6.59 -13.91 -6.67
C ARG A 97 6.87 -15.13 -7.53
N ARG A 98 6.68 -16.33 -6.97
CA ARG A 98 6.92 -17.61 -7.65
C ARG A 98 5.94 -17.93 -8.77
N LEU A 99 4.70 -17.47 -8.65
CA LEU A 99 3.61 -17.90 -9.55
C LEU A 99 3.11 -16.81 -10.48
N VAL A 100 3.29 -15.53 -10.12
CA VAL A 100 2.81 -14.36 -10.85
C VAL A 100 3.97 -13.47 -11.29
N GLY A 101 4.84 -13.08 -10.36
CA GLY A 101 6.02 -12.25 -10.64
C GLY A 101 6.27 -11.20 -9.55
N THR A 102 7.18 -10.26 -9.79
CA THR A 102 7.65 -9.28 -8.80
C THR A 102 7.14 -7.85 -9.03
N TYR A 103 6.10 -7.66 -9.86
CA TYR A 103 5.67 -6.32 -10.30
C TYR A 103 4.99 -5.46 -9.22
N TRP A 104 4.76 -6.04 -8.04
CA TRP A 104 4.25 -5.35 -6.85
C TRP A 104 5.31 -5.14 -5.78
N ASP A 105 6.53 -5.63 -5.98
CA ASP A 105 7.65 -5.42 -5.08
C ASP A 105 8.30 -4.05 -5.32
N TYR A 106 8.89 -3.52 -4.25
CA TYR A 106 9.72 -2.33 -4.25
C TYR A 106 11.15 -2.69 -3.86
N ASP A 107 12.09 -1.93 -4.39
CA ASP A 107 13.48 -1.91 -3.97
C ASP A 107 13.98 -0.47 -3.80
N VAL A 108 15.30 -0.29 -3.73
CA VAL A 108 15.92 1.02 -3.48
C VAL A 108 15.65 2.04 -4.59
N GLU A 109 15.26 1.59 -5.79
CA GLU A 109 14.89 2.45 -6.92
C GLU A 109 13.36 2.69 -6.98
N GLY A 110 12.62 2.21 -5.98
CA GLY A 110 11.16 2.29 -5.92
C GLY A 110 10.50 1.02 -6.44
N ARG A 111 9.36 1.16 -7.11
CA ARG A 111 8.63 0.00 -7.64
C ARG A 111 9.45 -0.67 -8.75
N ARG A 112 9.64 -1.99 -8.67
CA ARG A 112 10.38 -2.74 -9.70
C ARG A 112 9.77 -2.57 -11.08
N ALA A 113 10.52 -1.93 -11.98
CA ALA A 113 10.14 -1.83 -13.39
C ALA A 113 10.18 -3.22 -14.06
N GLY A 114 9.09 -3.61 -14.72
CA GLY A 114 9.09 -4.79 -15.60
C GLY A 114 9.28 -6.13 -14.89
N GLY A 115 8.60 -6.36 -13.75
CA GLY A 115 8.62 -7.66 -13.08
C GLY A 115 8.36 -8.83 -14.05
N GLN A 116 9.14 -9.90 -13.93
CA GLN A 116 8.99 -11.08 -14.80
C GLN A 116 7.60 -11.69 -14.59
N PHE A 117 6.70 -11.51 -15.57
CA PHE A 117 5.42 -12.19 -15.54
C PHE A 117 5.63 -13.67 -15.84
N HIS A 118 5.14 -14.50 -14.93
CA HIS A 118 5.03 -15.93 -15.19
C HIS A 118 3.88 -16.22 -16.18
N PRO A 119 3.89 -17.36 -16.88
CA PRO A 119 2.82 -17.73 -17.81
C PRO A 119 1.44 -17.71 -17.14
N SER A 120 0.39 -17.37 -17.89
CA SER A 120 -0.98 -17.24 -17.36
C SER A 120 -1.48 -18.47 -16.60
N SER A 121 -1.04 -19.67 -16.98
CA SER A 121 -1.38 -20.92 -16.26
C SER A 121 -0.79 -20.98 -14.84
N SER A 122 0.39 -20.38 -14.63
CA SER A 122 0.99 -20.23 -13.30
C SER A 122 0.25 -19.18 -12.47
N GLN A 123 -0.12 -18.06 -13.09
CA GLN A 123 -0.92 -17.02 -12.44
C GLN A 123 -2.28 -17.56 -11.99
N GLN A 124 -2.96 -18.35 -12.82
CA GLN A 124 -4.23 -19.00 -12.47
C GLN A 124 -4.10 -19.94 -11.27
N LYS A 125 -2.96 -20.63 -11.10
CA LYS A 125 -2.71 -21.45 -9.91
C LYS A 125 -2.65 -20.59 -8.66
N PHE A 126 -1.95 -19.45 -8.70
CA PHE A 126 -1.92 -18.51 -7.58
C PHE A 126 -3.33 -18.06 -7.20
N TYR A 127 -4.10 -17.53 -8.16
CA TYR A 127 -5.45 -17.03 -7.89
C TYR A 127 -6.41 -18.14 -7.42
N SER A 128 -6.23 -19.37 -7.89
CA SER A 128 -7.01 -20.52 -7.42
C SER A 128 -6.66 -20.89 -5.98
N LEU A 129 -5.38 -20.81 -5.59
CA LEU A 129 -4.92 -21.12 -4.23
C LEU A 129 -5.42 -20.06 -3.22
N ILE A 130 -5.23 -18.77 -3.52
CA ILE A 130 -5.58 -17.70 -2.58
C ILE A 130 -7.08 -17.58 -2.36
N LYS A 131 -7.91 -17.98 -3.33
CA LYS A 131 -9.38 -17.95 -3.23
C LYS A 131 -9.91 -18.71 -2.01
N TYR A 132 -9.19 -19.74 -1.57
CA TYR A 132 -9.57 -20.58 -0.43
C TYR A 132 -8.79 -20.25 0.85
N MET A 133 -7.83 -19.31 0.79
CA MET A 133 -7.09 -18.88 1.97
C MET A 133 -7.95 -17.89 2.76
N LYS A 134 -8.00 -18.06 4.09
CA LYS A 134 -8.61 -17.08 4.97
C LYS A 134 -7.82 -15.78 4.91
N SER A 135 -8.47 -14.62 4.92
CA SER A 135 -7.75 -13.35 5.08
C SER A 135 -7.02 -13.30 6.42
N VAL A 136 -5.84 -12.67 6.44
CA VAL A 136 -5.15 -12.37 7.71
C VAL A 136 -6.01 -11.34 8.44
N ASP A 137 -6.46 -11.68 9.65
CA ASP A 137 -7.25 -10.77 10.47
C ASP A 137 -6.33 -9.76 11.14
N LEU A 138 -6.49 -8.49 10.78
CA LEU A 138 -5.76 -7.36 11.32
C LEU A 138 -6.66 -6.43 12.16
N SER A 139 -7.92 -6.81 12.38
CA SER A 139 -8.93 -5.93 13.00
C SER A 139 -8.56 -5.48 14.41
N GLN A 140 -7.89 -6.34 15.17
CA GLN A 140 -7.46 -6.09 16.55
C GLN A 140 -6.04 -5.51 16.66
N ASN A 141 -5.36 -5.33 15.53
CA ASN A 141 -3.99 -4.82 15.53
C ASN A 141 -3.98 -3.32 15.81
N GLN A 142 -2.95 -2.87 16.53
CA GLN A 142 -2.76 -1.47 16.86
C GLN A 142 -2.48 -0.64 15.60
N VAL A 143 -3.16 0.50 15.47
CA VAL A 143 -2.79 1.56 14.54
C VAL A 143 -1.77 2.47 15.23
N ILE A 144 -0.60 2.60 14.64
CA ILE A 144 0.50 3.37 15.23
C ILE A 144 0.56 4.82 14.74
N GLY A 145 -0.08 5.09 13.60
CA GLY A 145 -0.10 6.41 12.96
C GLY A 145 -0.75 6.34 11.59
N TRP A 146 -0.64 7.44 10.87
CA TRP A 146 -1.08 7.55 9.49
C TRP A 146 -0.02 8.24 8.64
N PHE A 147 -0.07 8.07 7.33
CA PHE A 147 0.77 8.83 6.41
C PHE A 147 -0.03 9.24 5.18
N GLU A 148 0.49 10.22 4.48
CA GLU A 148 -0.06 10.74 3.24
C GLU A 148 0.78 10.26 2.07
N TRP A 149 0.12 9.90 0.96
CA TRP A 149 0.75 9.62 -0.32
C TRP A 149 0.14 10.55 -1.35
N VAL A 150 1.00 11.28 -2.08
CA VAL A 150 0.56 12.18 -3.15
C VAL A 150 0.85 11.53 -4.50
N SER A 151 -0.21 11.30 -5.28
CA SER A 151 -0.08 10.86 -6.68
C SER A 151 -0.33 12.05 -7.59
N HIS A 152 0.42 12.15 -8.68
CA HIS A 152 0.27 13.22 -9.67
C HIS A 152 -0.11 12.62 -11.03
N ALA A 153 -0.99 13.28 -11.77
CA ALA A 153 -1.09 13.08 -13.20
C ALA A 153 -1.36 14.38 -13.95
N GLU A 154 -1.04 14.35 -15.22
CA GLU A 154 -1.32 15.44 -16.14
C GLU A 154 -2.82 15.68 -16.26
N ALA A 155 -3.25 16.94 -16.17
CA ALA A 155 -4.64 17.29 -16.40
C ALA A 155 -4.93 17.16 -17.91
N GLU A 156 -5.88 16.30 -18.28
CA GLU A 156 -6.33 16.21 -19.68
C GLU A 156 -6.80 17.61 -20.15
N HIS A 157 -6.36 18.01 -21.34
CA HIS A 157 -6.78 19.27 -21.94
C HIS A 157 -8.30 19.24 -22.19
N GLU A 158 -9.08 19.86 -21.30
CA GLU A 158 -10.48 20.23 -21.57
C GLU A 158 -10.61 21.24 -22.72
#